data_AF-A0A536TY98-F1
#
_entry.id   AF-A0A536TY98-F1
#
_cell.length_a   1.000
_cell.length_b   1.000
_cell.length_c   1.000
_cell.angle_alpha   90.00
_cell.angle_beta   90.00
_cell.angle_gamma   90.00
#
_symmetry.space_group_name_H-M   'P 1'
#
loop_
_entity.id
_entity.type
_entity.pdbx_description
1 polymer ?
#
loop_
_entity_poly.entity_id
_entity_poly.type
_entity_poly.pdbx_seq_one_letter_code
_entity_poly.pdbx_strand_id
1 'polypeptide(L)'
;MAVFDLDGTLTRYDTYLRYLIGYIGRRPTRVLRAWGLPLNVLLLKSRLRDNTWLKKRSLGSVLGGLTDTELRPWTWSFVDRLVQSGLRQAGIDALRDHQSQGHRTILLSA
;
A
#
# COMPACT_ATOMS: atom_id res chain seq x y z
N MET A 1 20.48 16.23 -2.57
CA MET A 1 19.80 14.91 -2.52
C MET A 1 18.51 15.07 -1.73
N ALA A 2 17.42 14.45 -2.15
CA ALA A 2 16.13 14.51 -1.48
C ALA A 2 15.56 13.10 -1.29
N VAL A 3 14.99 12.85 -0.12
CA VAL A 3 14.36 11.56 0.23
C VAL A 3 12.87 11.81 0.39
N PHE A 4 12.07 11.02 -0.32
CA PHE A 4 10.62 11.10 -0.31
C PHE A 4 10.05 9.82 0.27
N ASP A 5 9.09 9.97 1.17
CA ASP A 5 8.19 8.88 1.54
C ASP A 5 7.10 8.72 0.49
N LEU A 6 6.54 7.52 0.36
CA LEU A 6 5.44 7.25 -0.56
C LEU A 6 4.10 7.64 0.05
N ASP A 7 3.76 7.00 1.17
CA ASP A 7 2.42 7.02 1.74
C ASP A 7 2.16 8.32 2.51
N GLY A 8 1.14 9.08 2.09
CA GLY A 8 0.80 10.38 2.71
C GLY A 8 1.71 11.54 2.29
N THR A 9 2.88 11.26 1.73
CA THR A 9 3.80 12.26 1.17
C THR A 9 3.59 12.42 -0.33
N LEU A 10 3.87 11.40 -1.14
CA LEU A 10 3.64 11.42 -2.59
C LEU A 10 2.24 10.95 -2.99
N THR A 11 1.62 10.11 -2.16
CA THR A 11 0.24 9.66 -2.32
C THR A 11 -0.66 10.30 -1.27
N ARG A 12 -1.96 10.37 -1.56
CA ARG A 12 -2.96 10.93 -0.65
C ARG A 12 -3.32 9.98 0.50
N TYR A 13 -3.00 8.70 0.39
CA TYR A 13 -3.47 7.64 1.27
C TYR A 13 -2.44 6.51 1.36
N ASP A 14 -2.55 5.69 2.41
CA ASP A 14 -1.80 4.43 2.55
C ASP A 14 -2.10 3.49 1.36
N THR A 15 -1.09 3.27 0.51
CA THR A 15 -1.18 2.43 -0.69
C THR A 15 -1.32 0.95 -0.34
N TYR A 16 -0.71 0.50 0.75
CA TYR A 16 -0.76 -0.88 1.23
C TYR A 16 -2.19 -1.30 1.57
N LEU A 17 -2.90 -0.52 2.40
CA LEU A 17 -4.28 -0.84 2.79
C LEU A 17 -5.23 -0.80 1.59
N ARG A 18 -5.09 0.21 0.73
CA ARG A 18 -5.92 0.33 -0.49
C ARG A 18 -5.69 -0.82 -1.46
N TYR A 19 -4.45 -1.28 -1.61
CA TYR A 19 -4.13 -2.41 -2.46
C TYR A 19 -4.84 -3.68 -1.98
N LEU A 20 -4.78 -3.96 -0.68
CA LEU A 20 -5.43 -5.15 -0.10
C LEU A 20 -6.96 -5.07 -0.17
N ILE A 21 -7.55 -3.94 0.23
CA ILE A 21 -9.01 -3.76 0.20
C ILE A 21 -9.51 -3.87 -1.24
N GLY A 22 -8.82 -3.23 -2.19
CA GLY A 22 -9.18 -3.32 -3.60
C GLY A 22 -9.07 -4.75 -4.15
N TYR A 23 -8.06 -5.52 -3.72
CA TYR A 23 -7.91 -6.92 -4.14
C TYR A 23 -9.05 -7.78 -3.60
N ILE A 24 -9.42 -7.61 -2.32
CA ILE A 24 -10.55 -8.29 -1.70
C ILE A 24 -11.85 -7.97 -2.44
N GLY A 25 -12.08 -6.70 -2.78
CA GLY A 25 -13.25 -6.27 -3.55
C GLY A 25 -13.32 -6.94 -4.94
N ARG A 26 -12.17 -7.17 -5.59
CA ARG A 26 -12.08 -7.89 -6.87
C ARG A 26 -12.25 -9.41 -6.71
N ARG A 27 -11.83 -10.00 -5.58
CA ARG A 27 -11.95 -11.44 -5.29
C ARG A 27 -12.58 -11.68 -3.92
N PRO A 28 -13.92 -11.59 -3.80
CA PRO A 28 -14.61 -11.71 -2.51
C PRO A 28 -14.45 -13.07 -1.85
N THR A 29 -14.12 -14.12 -2.59
CA THR A 29 -13.78 -15.44 -2.03
C THR A 29 -12.59 -15.39 -1.07
N ARG A 30 -11.72 -14.37 -1.18
CA ARG A 30 -10.62 -14.13 -0.25
C ARG A 30 -11.06 -13.56 1.10
N VAL A 31 -12.29 -13.03 1.22
CA VAL A 31 -12.85 -12.60 2.50
C VAL A 31 -12.88 -13.75 3.50
N LEU A 32 -13.14 -14.98 3.06
CA LEU A 32 -13.13 -16.16 3.93
C LEU A 32 -11.74 -16.44 4.51
N ARG A 33 -10.67 -16.27 3.71
CA ARG A 33 -9.28 -16.36 4.19
C ARG A 33 -8.87 -15.18 5.07
N ALA A 34 -9.51 -14.03 4.87
CA ALA A 34 -9.34 -12.82 5.64
C ALA A 34 -10.29 -12.70 6.85
N TRP A 35 -11.12 -13.71 7.13
CA TRP A 35 -12.11 -13.68 8.22
C TRP A 35 -11.47 -13.47 9.60
N GLY A 36 -10.22 -13.88 9.79
CA GLY A 36 -9.47 -13.64 11.03
C GLY A 36 -8.95 -12.21 11.21
N LEU A 37 -9.07 -11.33 10.21
CA LEU A 37 -8.54 -9.96 10.28
C LEU A 37 -9.20 -9.07 11.34
N PRO A 38 -10.54 -9.07 11.52
CA PRO A 38 -11.18 -8.29 12.58
C PRO A 38 -10.67 -8.69 13.97
N LEU A 39 -10.40 -9.98 14.20
CA LEU A 39 -9.81 -10.46 15.45
C LEU A 39 -8.36 -9.96 15.62
N ASN A 40 -7.56 -9.93 14.54
CA ASN A 40 -6.21 -9.39 14.59
C ASN A 40 -6.20 -7.87 14.87
N VAL A 41 -7.17 -7.11 14.35
CA VAL A 41 -7.36 -5.69 14.65
C VAL A 41 -7.70 -5.48 16.13
N LEU A 42 -8.48 -6.37 16.72
CA LEU A 42 -8.78 -6.34 18.16
C LEU A 42 -7.53 -6.59 19.01
N LEU A 43 -6.64 -7.50 18.58
CA LEU A 43 -5.35 -7.76 19.23
C LEU A 43 -4.34 -6.60 19.12
N LEU A 44 -4.42 -5.82 18.04
CA LEU A 44 -3.67 -4.55 17.94
C LEU A 44 -4.19 -3.54 18.97
N LYS A 45 -5.52 -3.41 19.09
CA LYS A 45 -6.15 -2.49 20.05
C LYS A 45 -5.83 -2.83 21.51
N SER A 46 -5.62 -4.11 21.84
CA SER A 46 -5.18 -4.54 23.17
C SER A 46 -3.68 -4.31 23.44
N ARG A 47 -2.94 -3.68 22.52
CA ARG A 47 -1.48 -3.42 22.59
C ARG A 47 -0.62 -4.68 22.75
N LEU A 48 -1.19 -5.87 22.51
CA LEU A 48 -0.46 -7.15 22.58
C LEU A 48 0.39 -7.39 21.32
N ARG A 49 0.15 -6.66 20.23
CA ARG A 49 0.83 -6.77 18.93
C ARG A 49 1.00 -5.39 18.30
N ASP A 50 1.99 -5.27 17.41
CA ASP A 50 2.27 -4.03 16.68
C ASP A 50 1.59 -3.97 15.30
N ASN A 51 1.59 -2.78 14.71
CA ASN A 51 0.99 -2.54 13.40
C ASN A 51 1.74 -3.32 12.30
N THR A 52 3.06 -3.48 12.44
CA THR A 52 3.90 -4.26 11.53
C THR A 52 3.48 -5.72 11.46
N TRP A 53 3.20 -6.36 12.60
CA TRP A 53 2.68 -7.71 12.67
C TRP A 53 1.31 -7.84 12.01
N LEU A 54 0.42 -6.87 12.26
CA LEU A 54 -0.91 -6.86 11.65
C LEU A 54 -0.81 -6.74 10.12
N LYS A 55 0.05 -5.86 9.59
CA LYS A 55 0.31 -5.74 8.15
C LYS A 55 0.82 -7.07 7.59
N LYS A 56 1.85 -7.68 8.17
CA LYS A 56 2.36 -8.98 7.67
C LYS A 56 1.28 -10.06 7.64
N ARG A 57 0.48 -10.18 8.69
CA ARG A 57 -0.60 -11.17 8.76
C ARG A 57 -1.71 -10.87 7.75
N SER A 58 -2.06 -9.60 7.56
CA SER A 58 -3.06 -9.17 6.57
C SER A 58 -2.62 -9.47 5.15
N LEU A 59 -1.35 -9.19 4.82
CA LEU A 59 -0.76 -9.52 3.53
C LEU A 59 -0.84 -11.03 3.25
N GLY A 60 -0.44 -11.85 4.23
CA GLY A 60 -0.50 -13.30 4.12
C GLY A 60 -1.92 -13.86 3.99
N SER A 61 -2.88 -13.35 4.77
CA SER A 61 -4.28 -13.79 4.69
C SER A 61 -4.92 -13.47 3.34
N VAL A 62 -4.61 -12.30 2.78
CA VAL A 62 -5.26 -11.79 1.56
C VAL A 62 -4.56 -12.32 0.31
N LEU A 63 -3.23 -12.13 0.23
CA LEU A 63 -2.44 -12.45 -0.95
C LEU A 63 -1.71 -13.79 -0.86
N GLY A 64 -1.70 -14.46 0.30
CA GLY A 64 -0.99 -15.72 0.48
C GLY A 64 -1.39 -16.79 -0.52
N GLY A 65 -0.37 -17.53 -0.98
CA GLY A 65 -0.51 -18.58 -2.00
C GLY A 65 -0.77 -18.06 -3.40
N LEU A 66 -0.59 -16.76 -3.66
CA LEU A 66 -0.56 -16.20 -5.01
C LEU A 66 0.87 -16.01 -5.48
N THR A 67 1.08 -16.23 -6.76
CA THR A 67 2.30 -15.92 -7.47
C THR A 67 2.31 -14.48 -7.95
N ASP A 68 3.50 -13.96 -8.25
CA ASP A 68 3.65 -12.62 -8.84
C ASP A 68 2.87 -12.48 -10.16
N THR A 69 2.87 -13.53 -10.99
CA THR A 69 2.14 -13.55 -12.27
C THR A 69 0.64 -13.43 -12.08
N GLU A 70 0.07 -14.05 -11.05
CA GLU A 70 -1.35 -13.92 -10.71
C GLU A 70 -1.72 -12.54 -10.16
N LEU A 71 -0.78 -11.88 -9.48
CA LEU A 71 -0.97 -10.54 -8.90
C LEU A 71 -0.72 -9.41 -9.89
N ARG A 72 0.09 -9.63 -10.91
CA ARG A 72 0.51 -8.61 -11.89
C ARG A 72 -0.66 -7.86 -12.54
N PRO A 73 -1.75 -8.50 -13.02
CA PRO A 73 -2.88 -7.78 -13.62
C PRO A 73 -3.57 -6.85 -12.62
N TRP A 74 -3.68 -7.28 -11.36
CA TRP A 74 -4.23 -6.43 -10.31
C TRP A 74 -3.30 -5.27 -9.99
N THR A 75 -2.00 -5.52 -9.91
CA THR A 75 -0.98 -4.51 -9.63
C THR A 75 -1.01 -3.39 -10.66
N TRP A 76 -1.03 -3.72 -11.95
CA TRP A 76 -1.16 -2.72 -13.01
C TRP A 76 -2.44 -1.90 -12.88
N SER A 77 -3.58 -2.58 -12.71
CA SER A 77 -4.87 -1.90 -12.54
C SER A 77 -4.90 -0.98 -11.31
N PHE A 78 -4.22 -1.37 -10.23
CA PHE A 78 -4.09 -0.55 -9.02
C PHE A 78 -3.20 0.67 -9.27
N VAL A 79 -2.04 0.48 -9.90
CA VAL A 79 -1.09 1.55 -10.21
C VAL A 79 -1.71 2.57 -11.16
N ASP A 80 -2.44 2.14 -12.19
CA ASP A 80 -3.13 3.06 -13.12
C ASP A 80 -4.09 3.98 -12.37
N ARG A 81 -4.92 3.43 -11.48
CA ARG A 81 -5.82 4.24 -10.63
C ARG A 81 -5.07 5.14 -9.67
N LEU A 82 -3.97 4.65 -9.09
CA LEU A 82 -3.13 5.41 -8.16
C LEU A 82 -2.52 6.63 -8.85
N VAL A 83 -1.97 6.46 -10.06
CA VAL A 83 -1.39 7.55 -10.84
C VAL A 83 -2.45 8.55 -11.29
N GLN A 84 -3.61 8.06 -11.73
CA GLN A 84 -4.70 8.92 -12.21
C GLN A 84 -5.30 9.82 -11.11
N SER A 85 -5.39 9.35 -9.87
CA SER A 85 -6.20 10.03 -8.84
C SER A 85 -5.65 9.99 -7.41
N GLY A 86 -4.71 9.10 -7.13
CA GLY A 86 -4.20 8.87 -5.78
C GLY A 86 -2.92 9.63 -5.44
N LEU A 87 -2.28 10.27 -6.41
CA LEU A 87 -1.09 11.11 -6.17
C LEU A 87 -1.47 12.44 -5.50
N ARG A 88 -0.59 12.92 -4.63
CA ARG A 88 -0.70 14.21 -3.95
C ARG A 88 0.10 15.23 -4.74
N GLN A 89 -0.60 16.16 -5.41
CA GLN A 89 0.02 17.10 -6.35
C GLN A 89 1.20 17.86 -5.74
N ALA A 90 1.04 18.40 -4.52
CA ALA A 90 2.11 19.10 -3.82
C ALA A 90 3.38 18.25 -3.60
N GLY A 91 3.23 16.94 -3.33
CA GLY A 91 4.37 16.03 -3.19
C GLY A 91 5.06 15.75 -4.53
N ILE A 92 4.27 15.64 -5.61
CA ILE A 92 4.79 15.48 -6.98
C ILE A 92 5.50 16.74 -7.45
N ASP A 93 4.98 17.93 -7.14
CA ASP A 93 5.60 19.20 -7.50
C ASP A 93 6.94 19.35 -6.77
N ALA A 94 6.98 19.09 -5.46
CA ALA A 94 8.24 19.10 -4.69
C ALA A 94 9.26 18.08 -5.23
N LEU A 95 8.81 16.89 -5.64
CA LEU A 95 9.68 15.89 -6.28
C LEU A 95 10.27 16.44 -7.59
N ARG A 96 9.44 17.05 -8.45
CA ARG A 96 9.86 17.64 -9.72
C ARG A 96 10.82 18.81 -9.53
N ASP A 97 10.59 19.64 -8.52
CA ASP A 97 11.48 20.77 -8.20
C ASP A 97 12.86 20.29 -7.76
N HIS A 98 12.93 19.23 -6.95
CA HIS A 98 14.21 18.63 -6.60
C HIS A 98 14.90 18.00 -7.83
N GLN A 99 14.14 17.34 -8.72
CA GLN A 99 14.68 16.77 -9.96
C GLN A 99 15.21 17.84 -10.92
N SER A 100 14.51 18.97 -11.07
CA SER A 100 14.93 20.07 -11.97
C SER A 100 16.20 20.77 -11.47
N GLN A 101 16.44 20.77 -10.16
CA GLN A 101 17.67 21.26 -9.54
C GLN A 101 18.85 20.26 -9.63
N GLY A 102 18.67 19.11 -10.29
CA GLY A 102 19.70 18.07 -10.41
C GLY A 102 19.94 17.28 -9.13
N HIS A 103 19.04 17.38 -8.15
CA HIS A 103 19.15 16.58 -6.93
C HIS A 103 18.85 15.11 -7.21
N ARG A 104 19.68 14.22 -6.68
CA ARG A 104 19.33 12.79 -6.57
C ARG A 104 18.11 12.64 -5.67
N THR A 105 17.02 12.10 -6.21
CA THR A 105 15.78 11.80 -5.48
C THR A 105 15.72 10.31 -5.15
N ILE A 106 15.44 9.96 -3.89
CA ILE A 106 15.30 8.58 -3.41
C ILE A 106 13.91 8.39 -2.83
N LEU A 107 13.22 7.32 -3.24
CA LEU A 107 11.97 6.89 -2.61
C LEU A 107 12.28 5.91 -1.48
N LEU A 108 11.82 6.21 -0.27
CA LEU A 108 11.97 5.37 0.91
C LEU A 108 10.59 5.12 1.52
N SER A 109 10.11 3.88 1.50
CA SER A 109 8.78 3.50 2.01
C SER A 109 8.89 2.25 2.89
N ALA A 110 7.96 2.08 3.81
CA ALA A 110 8.00 1.10 4.90
C ALA A 110 7.17 -0.17 4.66
#